data_AF-A0A1V2MCU2-F1
#
_entry.id   AF-A0A1V2MCU2-F1
#
_cell.length_a   1.000
_cell.length_b   1.000
_cell.length_c   1.000
_cell.angle_alpha   90.00
_cell.angle_beta   90.00
_cell.angle_gamma   90.00
#
_symmetry.space_group_name_H-M   'P 1'
#
loop_
_entity.id
_entity.type
_entity.pdbx_description
1 polymer ?
#
loop_
_entity_poly.entity_id
_entity_poly.type
_entity_poly.pdbx_seq_one_letter_code
_entity_poly.pdbx_strand_id
1 'polypeptide(L)'
;MDLITNLLLNLIGIGVGIVTIVIKLMFAFVGAFFVAYKRKNFLSFIITFVIIYMYPFLILLTLFIPHKIFKLRLEIRQDSAFIGKNSFIASAFALSGIVAKFDGKVTKEEIRKTKNYLGDFFGLSEAEITQYQDAFNFGKNNQEEYIEFASFIRNNYNSLVRNQVLFMLLLIALDEDKNISTQMDQFLIKIANVLGISPYEYTFLKAQLTGQYNGATTAPSTENLIKKYSEILGVSEDASFTEIKKAYRKLAKEYHPDKYRDKPKSYIEMAQNKMSEINVAYEYLEKLKGKEN
;
A
#
# COMPACT_ATOMS: atom_id res chain seq x y z
N MET A 1 16.38 4.66 35.19
CA MET A 1 17.04 5.94 34.86
C MET A 1 16.86 6.31 33.40
N ASP A 2 17.09 5.38 32.46
CA ASP A 2 17.10 5.66 31.01
C ASP A 2 15.82 6.25 30.39
N LEU A 3 14.64 5.97 30.96
CA LEU A 3 13.38 6.52 30.44
C LEU A 3 13.29 8.04 30.64
N ILE A 4 13.73 8.54 31.81
CA ILE A 4 13.68 9.97 32.15
C ILE A 4 14.76 10.72 31.37
N THR A 5 15.95 10.12 31.23
CA THR A 5 17.05 10.68 30.44
C THR A 5 16.69 10.80 28.96
N ASN A 6 16.05 9.78 28.37
CA ASN A 6 15.58 9.83 26.97
C ASN A 6 14.43 10.82 26.78
N LEU A 7 13.53 10.96 27.76
CA LEU A 7 12.46 11.96 27.70
C LEU A 7 13.03 13.39 27.74
N LEU A 8 14.01 13.64 28.62
CA LEU A 8 14.70 14.93 28.72
C LEU A 8 15.53 15.26 27.47
N LEU A 9 16.25 14.29 26.90
CA LEU A 9 16.99 14.45 25.64
C LEU A 9 16.05 14.76 24.46
N ASN A 10 14.90 14.11 24.37
CA ASN A 10 13.89 14.43 23.36
C ASN A 10 13.27 15.82 23.57
N LEU A 11 12.98 16.21 24.83
CA LEU A 11 12.49 17.56 25.17
C LEU A 11 13.51 18.65 24.83
N ILE A 12 14.80 18.43 25.09
CA ILE A 12 15.89 19.35 24.72
C ILE A 12 16.05 19.41 23.20
N GLY A 13 15.97 18.27 22.50
CA GLY A 13 16.02 18.22 21.03
C GLY A 13 14.87 18.98 20.37
N ILE A 14 13.66 18.85 20.90
CA ILE A 14 12.48 19.62 20.48
C ILE A 14 12.68 21.12 20.78
N GLY A 15 13.21 21.45 21.97
CA GLY A 15 13.50 22.84 22.36
C GLY A 15 14.51 23.53 21.45
N VAL A 16 15.61 22.87 21.11
CA VAL A 16 16.64 23.40 20.19
C VAL A 16 16.08 23.55 18.76
N GLY A 17 15.20 22.64 18.33
CA GLY A 17 14.48 22.75 17.06
C GLY A 17 13.56 23.99 17.02
N ILE A 18 12.81 24.24 18.08
CA ILE A 18 11.93 25.41 18.18
C ILE A 18 12.74 26.71 18.17
N VAL A 19 13.83 26.79 18.95
CA VAL A 19 14.67 28.00 19.01
C VAL A 19 15.29 28.33 17.65
N THR A 20 15.79 27.33 16.93
CA THR A 20 16.37 27.54 15.59
C THR A 20 15.33 27.96 14.56
N ILE A 21 14.09 27.48 14.66
CA ILE A 21 12.96 27.92 13.84
C ILE A 21 12.62 29.39 14.12
N VAL A 22 12.52 29.78 15.40
CA VAL A 22 12.20 31.16 15.81
C VAL A 22 13.27 32.14 15.30
N ILE A 23 14.55 31.79 15.43
CA ILE A 23 15.66 32.62 14.92
C ILE A 23 15.57 32.81 13.39
N LYS A 24 15.29 31.73 12.65
CA LYS A 24 15.14 31.82 11.18
C LYS A 24 13.94 32.68 10.78
N LEU A 25 12.82 32.61 11.50
CA LEU A 25 11.65 33.45 11.28
C LEU A 25 11.94 34.94 11.59
N MET A 26 12.74 35.24 12.61
CA MET A 26 13.16 36.61 12.89
C MET A 26 14.04 37.20 11.78
N PHE A 27 15.05 36.48 11.31
CA PHE A 27 15.90 36.93 10.19
C PHE A 27 15.09 37.09 8.89
N ALA A 28 14.14 36.18 8.64
CA ALA A 28 13.22 36.25 7.52
C ALA A 28 12.36 37.53 7.55
N PHE A 29 11.79 37.85 8.72
CA PHE A 29 10.97 39.03 8.91
C PHE A 29 11.78 40.32 8.67
N VAL A 30 13.00 40.40 9.20
CA VAL A 30 13.91 41.55 9.00
C VAL A 30 14.30 41.70 7.53
N GLY A 31 14.67 40.61 6.84
CA GLY A 31 15.04 40.64 5.43
C GLY A 31 13.88 41.04 4.52
N ALA A 32 12.69 40.53 4.79
CA ALA A 32 11.49 40.91 4.06
C ALA A 32 11.15 42.39 4.30
N PHE A 33 11.20 42.87 5.55
CA PHE A 33 10.93 44.27 5.90
C PHE A 33 11.87 45.23 5.13
N PHE A 34 13.14 44.87 4.99
CA PHE A 34 14.12 45.66 4.24
C PHE A 34 13.78 45.73 2.74
N VAL A 35 13.31 44.63 2.15
CA VAL A 35 12.83 44.59 0.75
C VAL A 35 11.57 45.44 0.56
N ALA A 36 10.63 45.39 1.51
CA ALA A 36 9.40 46.20 1.51
C ALA A 36 9.72 47.69 1.55
N TYR A 37 10.61 48.07 2.46
CA TYR A 37 11.06 49.44 2.67
C TYR A 37 11.73 50.00 1.40
N LYS A 38 12.55 49.19 0.72
CA LYS A 38 13.27 49.62 -0.49
C LYS A 38 12.39 49.68 -1.74
N ARG A 39 11.40 48.80 -1.90
CA ARG A 39 10.56 48.73 -3.11
C ARG A 39 9.27 49.57 -3.07
N LYS A 40 8.89 50.13 -1.91
CA LYS A 40 7.63 50.88 -1.70
C LYS A 40 6.35 50.17 -2.18
N ASN A 41 6.39 48.84 -2.34
CA ASN A 41 5.28 48.05 -2.82
C ASN A 41 5.03 46.86 -1.88
N PHE A 42 3.99 46.98 -1.07
CA PHE A 42 3.62 46.03 -0.03
C PHE A 42 3.26 44.64 -0.59
N LEU A 43 2.74 44.57 -1.81
CA LEU A 43 2.38 43.30 -2.44
C LEU A 43 3.63 42.45 -2.76
N SER A 44 4.70 43.10 -3.23
CA SER A 44 5.98 42.44 -3.50
C SER A 44 6.62 41.91 -2.22
N PHE A 45 6.38 42.56 -1.08
CA PHE A 45 6.83 42.09 0.24
C PHE A 45 6.11 40.82 0.66
N ILE A 46 4.78 40.77 0.57
CA ILE A 46 3.98 39.60 0.95
C ILE A 46 4.39 38.38 0.11
N ILE A 47 4.49 38.54 -1.22
CA ILE A 47 4.86 37.44 -2.12
C ILE A 47 6.25 36.89 -1.80
N THR A 48 7.22 37.78 -1.58
CA THR A 48 8.60 37.38 -1.24
C THR A 48 8.66 36.69 0.12
N PHE A 49 7.91 37.18 1.10
CA PHE A 49 7.83 36.58 2.44
C PHE A 49 7.24 35.16 2.39
N VAL A 50 6.14 34.98 1.64
CA VAL A 50 5.46 33.69 1.53
C VAL A 50 6.33 32.65 0.82
N ILE A 51 6.92 33.00 -0.33
CA ILE A 51 7.69 32.06 -1.16
C ILE A 51 9.02 31.68 -0.50
N ILE A 52 9.76 32.66 0.03
CA ILE A 52 11.10 32.38 0.56
C ILE A 52 11.03 31.75 1.95
N TYR A 53 10.02 32.09 2.76
CA TYR A 53 10.06 31.78 4.19
C TYR A 53 8.87 30.97 4.70
N MET A 54 7.63 31.22 4.26
CA MET A 54 6.50 30.34 4.64
C MET A 54 6.52 28.99 3.92
N TYR A 55 6.86 28.96 2.63
CA TYR A 55 6.79 27.72 1.85
C TYR A 55 7.76 26.63 2.36
N PRO A 56 9.05 26.92 2.67
CA PRO A 56 9.94 25.92 3.27
C PRO A 56 9.49 25.50 4.68
N PHE A 57 8.87 26.40 5.44
CA PHE A 57 8.31 26.10 6.76
C PHE A 57 7.11 25.15 6.67
N LEU A 58 6.21 25.36 5.71
CA LEU A 58 5.09 24.47 5.43
C LEU A 58 5.56 23.07 5.00
N ILE A 59 6.63 22.98 4.21
CA ILE A 59 7.28 21.70 3.86
C ILE A 59 7.89 21.04 5.10
N LEU A 60 8.52 21.81 6.00
CA LEU A 60 9.06 21.24 7.24
C LEU A 60 7.93 20.68 8.11
N LEU A 61 6.76 21.33 8.12
CA LEU A 61 5.60 20.91 8.90
C LEU A 61 5.05 19.55 8.42
N THR A 62 5.18 19.21 7.12
CA THR A 62 4.77 17.88 6.63
C THR A 62 5.66 16.75 7.14
N LEU A 63 6.93 17.02 7.48
CA LEU A 63 7.83 16.04 8.10
C LEU A 63 7.43 15.70 9.55
N PHE A 64 6.72 16.61 10.22
CA PHE A 64 6.22 16.43 11.59
C PHE A 64 4.77 15.95 11.66
N ILE A 65 4.09 15.77 10.52
CA ILE A 65 2.79 15.08 10.50
C ILE A 65 3.08 13.60 10.68
N PRO A 66 2.78 12.99 11.84
CA PRO A 66 2.96 11.56 12.02
C PRO A 66 2.06 10.87 11.00
N HIS A 67 2.66 10.20 10.01
CA HIS A 67 1.92 9.32 9.14
C HIS A 67 1.40 8.19 10.04
N LYS A 68 0.07 8.07 10.19
CA LYS A 68 -0.54 7.00 10.99
C LYS A 68 -0.23 5.66 10.33
N ILE A 69 0.86 5.01 10.73
CA ILE A 69 1.13 3.62 10.39
C ILE A 69 0.19 2.79 11.25
N PHE A 70 -0.79 2.16 10.61
CA PHE A 70 -1.70 1.25 11.31
C PHE A 70 -0.95 -0.03 11.62
N LYS A 71 -0.89 -0.41 12.89
CA LYS A 71 -0.24 -1.64 13.32
C LYS A 71 -1.31 -2.63 13.74
N LEU A 72 -1.03 -3.91 13.55
CA LEU A 72 -1.85 -4.99 14.10
C LEU A 72 -2.05 -4.79 15.62
N ARG A 73 -3.12 -5.36 16.19
CA ARG A 73 -3.36 -5.40 17.64
C ARG A 73 -2.14 -5.98 18.35
N LEU A 74 -1.82 -5.45 19.54
CA LEU A 74 -0.59 -5.79 20.26
C LEU A 74 -0.48 -7.30 20.54
N GLU A 75 -1.59 -7.95 20.88
CA GLU A 75 -1.69 -9.39 21.11
C GLU A 75 -1.22 -10.19 19.90
N ILE A 76 -1.77 -9.90 18.72
CA ILE A 76 -1.38 -10.56 17.46
C ILE A 76 0.08 -10.28 17.13
N ARG A 77 0.58 -9.05 17.33
CA ARG A 77 1.99 -8.71 17.05
C ARG A 77 2.98 -9.46 17.94
N GLN A 78 2.58 -9.81 19.15
CA GLN A 78 3.42 -10.54 20.10
C GLN A 78 3.28 -12.05 19.96
N ASP A 79 2.26 -12.54 19.26
CA ASP A 79 2.13 -13.96 18.93
C ASP A 79 3.34 -14.43 18.10
N SER A 80 3.82 -15.64 18.42
CA SER A 80 4.94 -16.31 17.73
C SER A 80 4.77 -16.38 16.20
N ALA A 81 3.52 -16.42 15.73
CA ALA A 81 3.17 -16.45 14.32
C ALA A 81 3.50 -15.15 13.59
N PHE A 82 3.62 -14.02 14.29
CA PHE A 82 3.80 -12.67 13.70
C PHE A 82 5.05 -11.95 14.19
N ILE A 83 5.55 -12.27 15.40
CA ILE A 83 6.70 -11.58 15.99
C ILE A 83 7.95 -11.68 15.09
N GLY A 84 8.55 -10.54 14.77
CA GLY A 84 9.74 -10.46 13.91
C GLY A 84 9.50 -10.72 12.42
N LYS A 85 8.28 -11.07 12.01
CA LYS A 85 7.90 -11.35 10.62
C LYS A 85 7.33 -10.11 9.93
N ASN A 86 7.31 -10.11 8.60
CA ASN A 86 6.65 -9.07 7.82
C ASN A 86 5.15 -9.09 8.12
N SER A 87 4.61 -7.97 8.62
CA SER A 87 3.23 -7.90 9.11
C SER A 87 2.20 -8.05 7.99
N PHE A 88 2.55 -7.66 6.77
CA PHE A 88 1.68 -7.82 5.61
C PHE A 88 1.64 -9.24 5.09
N ILE A 89 2.80 -9.87 4.90
CA ILE A 89 2.86 -11.27 4.47
C ILE A 89 2.14 -12.14 5.52
N ALA A 90 2.43 -11.93 6.81
CA ALA A 90 1.75 -12.67 7.87
C ALA A 90 0.22 -12.44 7.87
N SER A 91 -0.25 -11.22 7.63
CA SER A 91 -1.69 -10.92 7.50
C SER A 91 -2.32 -11.59 6.28
N ALA A 92 -1.63 -11.62 5.14
CA ALA A 92 -2.09 -12.28 3.92
C ALA A 92 -2.16 -13.80 4.10
N PHE A 93 -1.17 -14.41 4.76
CA PHE A 93 -1.19 -15.82 5.14
C PHE A 93 -2.33 -16.13 6.13
N ALA A 94 -2.55 -15.28 7.14
CA ALA A 94 -3.65 -15.44 8.09
C ALA A 94 -5.01 -15.39 7.39
N LEU A 95 -5.26 -14.39 6.53
CA LEU A 95 -6.49 -14.32 5.73
C LEU A 95 -6.68 -15.54 4.82
N SER A 96 -5.59 -16.07 4.25
CA SER A 96 -5.62 -17.30 3.44
C SER A 96 -6.03 -18.50 4.28
N GLY A 97 -5.49 -18.64 5.50
CA GLY A 97 -5.86 -19.69 6.45
C GLY A 97 -7.31 -19.60 6.90
N ILE A 98 -7.80 -18.38 7.11
CA ILE A 98 -9.20 -18.08 7.44
C ILE A 98 -10.13 -18.57 6.31
N VAL A 99 -9.84 -18.19 5.06
CA VAL A 99 -10.65 -18.61 3.90
C VAL A 99 -10.56 -20.11 3.67
N ALA A 100 -9.37 -20.70 3.72
CA ALA A 100 -9.20 -22.14 3.54
C ALA A 100 -9.94 -22.98 4.60
N LYS A 101 -10.13 -22.46 5.82
CA LYS A 101 -10.86 -23.18 6.88
C LYS A 101 -12.37 -22.98 6.83
N PHE A 102 -12.86 -22.03 6.06
CA PHE A 102 -14.27 -21.59 6.11
C PHE A 102 -15.25 -22.75 5.93
N ASP A 103 -15.01 -23.65 4.97
CA ASP A 103 -15.85 -24.83 4.70
C ASP A 103 -15.52 -26.03 5.62
N GLY A 104 -14.70 -25.82 6.67
CA GLY A 104 -14.42 -26.77 7.73
C GLY A 104 -13.22 -27.70 7.50
N LYS A 105 -12.71 -27.83 6.27
CA LYS A 105 -11.52 -28.63 5.95
C LYS A 105 -10.58 -27.86 5.03
N VAL A 106 -9.32 -27.73 5.46
CA VAL A 106 -8.25 -27.19 4.61
C VAL A 106 -7.77 -28.29 3.67
N THR A 107 -7.84 -28.05 2.37
CA THR A 107 -7.36 -29.00 1.35
C THR A 107 -5.88 -28.77 1.01
N LYS A 108 -5.20 -29.80 0.50
CA LYS A 108 -3.82 -29.66 -0.02
C LYS A 108 -3.77 -28.66 -1.17
N GLU A 109 -4.85 -28.59 -1.94
CA GLU A 109 -4.97 -27.72 -3.11
C GLU A 109 -5.06 -26.25 -2.70
N GLU A 110 -5.85 -25.89 -1.67
CA GLU A 110 -5.88 -24.53 -1.11
C GLU A 110 -4.49 -24.08 -0.63
N ILE A 111 -3.77 -24.96 0.08
CA ILE A 111 -2.41 -24.67 0.55
C ILE A 111 -1.48 -24.44 -0.65
N ARG A 112 -1.58 -25.30 -1.69
CA ARG A 112 -0.77 -25.17 -2.90
C ARG A 112 -1.06 -23.87 -3.65
N LYS A 113 -2.34 -23.52 -3.85
CA LYS A 113 -2.78 -22.24 -4.46
C LYS A 113 -2.22 -21.05 -3.70
N THR A 114 -2.33 -21.08 -2.37
CA THR A 114 -1.79 -20.04 -1.47
C THR A 114 -0.29 -19.87 -1.68
N LYS A 115 0.48 -20.97 -1.58
CA LYS A 115 1.94 -20.94 -1.73
C LYS A 115 2.38 -20.43 -3.09
N ASN A 116 1.80 -20.96 -4.17
CA ASN A 116 2.15 -20.57 -5.53
C ASN A 116 1.89 -19.09 -5.76
N TYR A 117 0.70 -18.61 -5.40
CA TYR A 117 0.37 -17.20 -5.56
C TYR A 117 1.31 -16.29 -4.75
N LEU A 118 1.67 -16.71 -3.53
CA LEU A 118 2.59 -15.96 -2.69
C LEU A 118 4.03 -15.94 -3.22
N GLY A 119 4.51 -17.06 -3.77
CA GLY A 119 5.79 -17.13 -4.44
C GLY A 119 5.84 -16.26 -5.70
N ASP A 120 4.83 -16.40 -6.57
CA ASP A 120 4.80 -15.73 -7.87
C ASP A 120 4.56 -14.23 -7.73
N PHE A 121 3.58 -13.82 -6.92
CA PHE A 121 3.15 -12.43 -6.84
C PHE A 121 3.95 -11.59 -5.85
N PHE A 122 4.33 -12.18 -4.71
CA PHE A 122 5.11 -11.49 -3.67
C PHE A 122 6.61 -11.82 -3.71
N GLY A 123 7.04 -12.67 -4.65
CA GLY A 123 8.46 -12.99 -4.85
C GLY A 123 9.08 -13.78 -3.70
N LEU A 124 8.28 -14.57 -2.97
CA LEU A 124 8.73 -15.30 -1.80
C LEU A 124 9.36 -16.63 -2.20
N SER A 125 10.54 -16.93 -1.66
CA SER A 125 11.13 -18.27 -1.75
C SER A 125 10.34 -19.29 -0.93
N GLU A 126 10.47 -20.58 -1.25
CA GLU A 126 9.86 -21.66 -0.45
C GLU A 126 10.30 -21.63 1.03
N ALA A 127 11.54 -21.22 1.30
CA ALA A 127 12.04 -21.05 2.65
C ALA A 127 11.30 -19.92 3.39
N GLU A 128 11.05 -18.80 2.73
CA GLU A 128 10.26 -17.69 3.30
C GLU A 128 8.81 -18.09 3.50
N ILE A 129 8.18 -18.72 2.51
CA ILE A 129 6.80 -19.23 2.60
C ILE A 129 6.63 -20.13 3.83
N THR A 130 7.61 -20.99 4.11
CA THR A 130 7.59 -21.89 5.27
C THR A 130 7.58 -21.13 6.60
N GLN A 131 8.24 -19.97 6.69
CA GLN A 131 8.26 -19.14 7.90
C GLN A 131 6.87 -18.57 8.25
N TYR A 132 5.96 -18.46 7.28
CA TYR A 132 4.61 -17.91 7.48
C TYR A 132 3.53 -18.98 7.67
N GLN A 133 3.91 -20.26 7.74
CA GLN A 133 2.96 -21.35 8.03
C GLN A 133 2.22 -21.15 9.36
N ASP A 134 2.90 -20.62 10.38
CA ASP A 134 2.25 -20.34 11.67
C ASP A 134 1.20 -19.24 11.55
N ALA A 135 1.41 -18.23 10.71
CA ALA A 135 0.42 -17.18 10.47
C ALA A 135 -0.81 -17.72 9.75
N PHE A 136 -0.63 -18.64 8.79
CA PHE A 136 -1.74 -19.37 8.17
C PHE A 136 -2.49 -20.21 9.20
N ASN A 137 -1.78 -20.97 10.04
CA ASN A 137 -2.38 -21.78 11.09
C ASN A 137 -3.12 -20.92 12.12
N PHE A 138 -2.58 -19.74 12.47
CA PHE A 138 -3.24 -18.77 13.32
C PHE A 138 -4.57 -18.35 12.70
N GLY A 139 -4.57 -17.92 11.44
CA GLY A 139 -5.80 -17.52 10.75
C GLY A 139 -6.82 -18.67 10.67
N LYS A 140 -6.37 -19.86 10.31
CA LYS A 140 -7.19 -21.09 10.31
C LYS A 140 -7.92 -21.32 11.63
N ASN A 141 -7.31 -20.96 12.76
CA ASN A 141 -7.86 -21.20 14.09
C ASN A 141 -8.62 -20.00 14.68
N ASN A 142 -8.56 -18.82 14.05
CA ASN A 142 -9.13 -17.55 14.56
C ASN A 142 -9.84 -16.80 13.42
N GLN A 143 -10.95 -17.36 12.92
CA GLN A 143 -11.69 -16.86 11.76
C GLN A 143 -12.25 -15.44 11.97
N GLU A 144 -12.61 -15.11 13.21
CA GLU A 144 -13.14 -13.82 13.64
C GLU A 144 -12.15 -12.66 13.50
N GLU A 145 -10.84 -12.94 13.47
CA GLU A 145 -9.78 -11.93 13.36
C GLU A 145 -9.60 -11.38 11.93
N TYR A 146 -10.42 -11.80 10.95
CA TYR A 146 -10.34 -11.31 9.57
C TYR A 146 -10.41 -9.78 9.47
N ILE A 147 -11.16 -9.13 10.37
CA ILE A 147 -11.32 -7.67 10.41
C ILE A 147 -9.98 -6.99 10.69
N GLU A 148 -9.19 -7.55 11.61
CA GLU A 148 -7.91 -7.01 12.03
C GLU A 148 -6.90 -7.04 10.88
N PHE A 149 -6.76 -8.20 10.22
CA PHE A 149 -5.86 -8.36 9.08
C PHE A 149 -6.30 -7.53 7.86
N ALA A 150 -7.58 -7.56 7.51
CA ALA A 150 -8.10 -6.78 6.39
C ALA A 150 -8.00 -5.26 6.65
N SER A 151 -8.24 -4.80 7.88
CA SER A 151 -8.09 -3.39 8.26
C SER A 151 -6.63 -2.98 8.24
N PHE A 152 -5.72 -3.81 8.74
CA PHE A 152 -4.29 -3.56 8.64
C PHE A 152 -3.87 -3.37 7.17
N ILE A 153 -4.31 -4.26 6.28
CA ILE A 153 -3.99 -4.15 4.85
C ILE A 153 -4.62 -2.88 4.26
N ARG A 154 -5.90 -2.60 4.51
CA ARG A 154 -6.58 -1.40 3.99
C ARG A 154 -5.87 -0.11 4.34
N ASN A 155 -5.39 0.00 5.58
CA ASN A 155 -4.86 1.25 6.11
C ASN A 155 -3.38 1.46 5.77
N ASN A 156 -2.65 0.43 5.36
CA ASN A 156 -1.22 0.53 5.02
C ASN A 156 -0.93 0.32 3.53
N TYR A 157 -1.88 -0.21 2.76
CA TYR A 157 -1.69 -0.61 1.37
C TYR A 157 -2.75 0.00 0.46
N ASN A 158 -2.37 0.28 -0.78
CA ASN A 158 -3.24 0.88 -1.80
C ASN A 158 -4.23 -0.12 -2.41
N SER A 159 -5.10 0.37 -3.29
CA SER A 159 -6.14 -0.41 -3.96
C SER A 159 -5.62 -1.60 -4.77
N LEU A 160 -4.44 -1.50 -5.38
CA LEU A 160 -3.89 -2.60 -6.16
C LEU A 160 -3.51 -3.78 -5.26
N VAL A 161 -2.72 -3.53 -4.22
CA VAL A 161 -2.32 -4.60 -3.29
C VAL A 161 -3.54 -5.23 -2.60
N ARG A 162 -4.52 -4.40 -2.22
CA ARG A 162 -5.80 -4.88 -1.67
C ARG A 162 -6.53 -5.81 -2.63
N ASN A 163 -6.59 -5.44 -3.92
CA ASN A 163 -7.22 -6.26 -4.95
C ASN A 163 -6.47 -7.59 -5.17
N GLN A 164 -5.14 -7.61 -5.04
CA GLN A 164 -4.33 -8.82 -5.19
C GLN A 164 -4.51 -9.77 -4.01
N VAL A 165 -4.58 -9.23 -2.78
CA VAL A 165 -4.97 -10.01 -1.61
C VAL A 165 -6.36 -10.61 -1.81
N LEU A 166 -7.36 -9.82 -2.22
CA LEU A 166 -8.69 -10.37 -2.49
C LEU A 166 -8.70 -11.42 -3.61
N PHE A 167 -7.95 -11.20 -4.69
CA PHE A 167 -7.83 -12.14 -5.80
C PHE A 167 -7.25 -13.49 -5.34
N MET A 168 -6.23 -13.46 -4.48
CA MET A 168 -5.71 -14.66 -3.84
C MET A 168 -6.77 -15.39 -3.01
N LEU A 169 -7.54 -14.66 -2.21
CA LEU A 169 -8.61 -15.26 -1.39
C LEU A 169 -9.72 -15.88 -2.26
N LEU A 170 -10.11 -15.21 -3.34
CA LEU A 170 -11.04 -15.76 -4.33
C LEU A 170 -10.47 -17.03 -5.00
N LEU A 171 -9.19 -17.05 -5.36
CA LEU A 171 -8.52 -18.20 -5.96
C LEU A 171 -8.54 -19.42 -5.02
N ILE A 172 -8.26 -19.20 -3.73
CA ILE A 172 -8.31 -20.25 -2.69
C ILE A 172 -9.74 -20.79 -2.55
N ALA A 173 -10.74 -19.92 -2.59
CA ALA A 173 -12.15 -20.27 -2.43
C ALA A 173 -12.79 -21.00 -3.63
N LEU A 174 -12.10 -21.06 -4.78
CA LEU A 174 -12.59 -21.81 -5.94
C LEU A 174 -12.54 -23.32 -5.68
N ASP A 175 -13.65 -24.00 -5.99
CA ASP A 175 -13.68 -25.45 -6.14
C ASP A 175 -13.07 -25.90 -7.49
N GLU A 176 -13.12 -27.22 -7.75
CA GLU A 176 -12.61 -27.82 -8.99
C GLU A 176 -13.37 -27.36 -10.24
N ASP A 177 -14.64 -26.97 -10.08
CA ASP A 177 -15.53 -26.50 -11.15
C ASP A 177 -15.51 -24.97 -11.31
N LYS A 178 -14.58 -24.28 -10.63
CA LYS A 178 -14.45 -22.81 -10.60
C LYS A 178 -15.67 -22.08 -10.05
N ASN A 179 -16.40 -22.71 -9.14
CA ASN A 179 -17.49 -22.08 -8.40
C ASN A 179 -17.03 -21.68 -6.99
N ILE A 180 -17.81 -20.78 -6.38
CA ILE A 180 -17.65 -20.35 -4.99
C ILE A 180 -19.00 -20.54 -4.32
N SER A 181 -19.03 -21.23 -3.18
CA SER A 181 -20.27 -21.46 -2.42
C SER A 181 -20.91 -20.13 -1.98
N THR A 182 -22.24 -20.08 -1.87
CA THR A 182 -22.94 -18.84 -1.49
C THR A 182 -22.48 -18.30 -0.14
N GLN A 183 -22.20 -19.18 0.82
CA GLN A 183 -21.74 -18.79 2.17
C GLN A 183 -20.33 -18.20 2.12
N MET A 184 -19.43 -18.83 1.37
CA MET A 184 -18.07 -18.33 1.13
C MET A 184 -18.10 -16.99 0.41
N ASP A 185 -18.93 -16.84 -0.62
CA ASP A 185 -19.06 -15.60 -1.38
C ASP A 185 -19.52 -14.44 -0.49
N GLN A 186 -20.52 -14.66 0.37
CA GLN A 186 -20.95 -13.68 1.36
C GLN A 186 -19.84 -13.31 2.35
N PHE A 187 -18.99 -14.27 2.72
CA PHE A 187 -17.86 -14.01 3.63
C PHE A 187 -16.74 -13.23 2.94
N LEU A 188 -16.40 -13.57 1.70
CA LEU A 188 -15.42 -12.84 0.89
C LEU A 188 -15.88 -11.41 0.61
N ILE A 189 -17.18 -11.16 0.42
CA ILE A 189 -17.75 -9.80 0.33
C ILE A 189 -17.51 -9.02 1.63
N LYS A 190 -17.66 -9.65 2.81
CA LYS A 190 -17.33 -8.99 4.09
C LYS A 190 -15.85 -8.61 4.17
N ILE A 191 -14.95 -9.52 3.78
CA ILE A 191 -13.51 -9.24 3.73
C ILE A 191 -13.22 -8.09 2.75
N ALA A 192 -13.79 -8.13 1.55
CA ALA A 192 -13.64 -7.09 0.53
C ALA A 192 -14.09 -5.71 1.04
N ASN A 193 -15.22 -5.64 1.75
CA ASN A 193 -15.71 -4.40 2.36
C ASN A 193 -14.72 -3.85 3.40
N VAL A 194 -14.13 -4.70 4.25
CA VAL A 194 -13.11 -4.28 5.23
C VAL A 194 -11.83 -3.84 4.54
N LEU A 195 -11.41 -4.53 3.47
CA LEU A 195 -10.31 -4.12 2.59
C LEU A 195 -10.58 -2.78 1.88
N GLY A 196 -11.82 -2.29 1.87
CA GLY A 196 -12.19 -1.07 1.14
C GLY A 196 -12.23 -1.29 -0.37
N ILE A 197 -12.63 -2.48 -0.79
CA ILE A 197 -12.86 -2.86 -2.19
C ILE A 197 -14.34 -2.71 -2.47
N SER A 198 -14.68 -2.04 -3.56
CA SER A 198 -16.08 -1.82 -3.93
C SER A 198 -16.78 -3.14 -4.32
N PRO A 199 -18.11 -3.26 -4.16
CA PRO A 199 -18.87 -4.43 -4.61
C PRO A 199 -18.65 -4.73 -6.10
N TYR A 200 -18.38 -3.67 -6.85
CA TYR A 200 -18.04 -3.71 -8.25
C TYR A 200 -16.68 -4.38 -8.53
N GLU A 201 -15.61 -3.88 -7.91
CA GLU A 201 -14.28 -4.47 -8.04
C GLU A 201 -14.28 -5.93 -7.59
N TYR A 202 -15.02 -6.26 -6.53
CA TYR A 202 -15.24 -7.65 -6.11
C TYR A 202 -15.82 -8.51 -7.23
N THR A 203 -16.92 -8.05 -7.84
CA THR A 203 -17.61 -8.77 -8.92
C THR A 203 -16.69 -8.97 -10.12
N PHE A 204 -15.92 -7.94 -10.48
CA PHE A 204 -14.94 -8.00 -11.56
C PHE A 204 -13.84 -9.03 -11.29
N LEU A 205 -13.22 -8.99 -10.10
CA LEU A 205 -12.16 -9.92 -9.72
C LEU A 205 -12.66 -11.37 -9.63
N LYS A 206 -13.89 -11.57 -9.14
CA LYS A 206 -14.53 -12.89 -9.12
C LYS A 206 -14.78 -13.40 -10.54
N ALA A 207 -15.33 -12.57 -11.42
CA ALA A 207 -15.61 -12.95 -12.81
C ALA A 207 -14.34 -13.31 -13.59
N GLN A 208 -13.20 -12.65 -13.31
CA GLN A 208 -11.91 -12.97 -13.90
C GLN A 208 -11.45 -14.41 -13.58
N LEU A 209 -11.85 -14.93 -12.41
CA LEU A 209 -11.46 -16.25 -11.91
C LEU A 209 -12.46 -17.35 -12.30
N THR A 210 -13.76 -17.07 -12.19
CA THR A 210 -14.82 -18.05 -12.49
C THR A 210 -15.11 -18.16 -13.99
N GLY A 211 -14.74 -17.15 -14.78
CA GLY A 211 -15.13 -17.05 -16.19
C GLY A 211 -16.63 -16.77 -16.39
N GLN A 212 -17.41 -16.65 -15.31
CA GLN A 212 -18.83 -16.33 -15.33
C GLN A 212 -19.01 -14.81 -15.41
N TYR A 213 -18.71 -14.23 -16.57
CA TYR A 213 -19.03 -12.84 -16.86
C TYR A 213 -20.45 -12.75 -17.44
N ASN A 214 -21.44 -12.62 -16.56
CA ASN A 214 -22.79 -12.23 -16.97
C ASN A 214 -22.77 -10.71 -17.17
N GLY A 215 -22.79 -10.25 -18.42
CA GLY A 215 -22.61 -8.84 -18.85
C GLY A 215 -23.64 -7.82 -18.36
N ALA A 216 -24.26 -8.03 -17.20
CA ALA A 216 -25.26 -7.18 -16.57
C ALA A 216 -24.70 -6.29 -15.43
N THR A 217 -23.41 -6.37 -15.12
CA THR A 217 -22.72 -5.34 -14.32
C THR A 217 -21.67 -4.69 -15.20
N THR A 218 -21.76 -3.38 -15.36
CA THR A 218 -20.93 -2.56 -16.25
C THR A 218 -19.45 -2.79 -15.95
N ALA A 219 -18.76 -3.69 -16.69
CA ALA A 219 -17.29 -3.84 -16.65
C ALA A 219 -16.60 -2.47 -16.57
N PRO A 220 -15.40 -2.39 -15.97
CA PRO A 220 -14.68 -1.13 -15.94
C PRO A 220 -14.56 -0.74 -17.39
N SER A 221 -15.15 0.41 -17.76
CA SER A 221 -14.91 0.94 -19.09
C SER A 221 -13.39 0.91 -19.27
N THR A 222 -12.93 0.47 -20.43
CA THR A 222 -11.50 0.44 -20.74
C THR A 222 -10.84 1.76 -20.34
N GLU A 223 -11.57 2.86 -20.49
CA GLU A 223 -11.29 4.21 -19.98
C GLU A 223 -10.97 4.29 -18.48
N ASN A 224 -11.80 3.74 -17.58
CA ASN A 224 -11.54 3.74 -16.14
C ASN A 224 -10.25 2.98 -15.75
N LEU A 225 -9.93 1.89 -16.46
CA LEU A 225 -8.69 1.14 -16.22
C LEU A 225 -7.48 1.86 -16.81
N ILE A 226 -7.60 2.45 -18.00
CA ILE A 226 -6.57 3.31 -18.59
C ILE A 226 -6.25 4.44 -17.63
N LYS A 227 -7.28 5.13 -17.10
CA LYS A 227 -7.12 6.18 -16.11
C LYS A 227 -6.34 5.72 -14.89
N LYS A 228 -6.81 4.65 -14.23
CA LYS A 228 -6.18 4.12 -13.02
C LYS A 228 -4.70 3.77 -13.24
N TYR A 229 -4.36 3.06 -14.31
CA TYR A 229 -2.99 2.63 -14.55
C TYR A 229 -2.09 3.77 -15.07
N SER A 230 -2.66 4.73 -15.80
CA SER A 230 -1.94 5.94 -16.23
C SER A 230 -1.60 6.81 -15.02
N GLU A 231 -2.51 6.95 -14.05
CA GLU A 231 -2.25 7.62 -12.77
C GLU A 231 -1.12 6.95 -11.98
N ILE A 232 -1.07 5.60 -11.94
CA ILE A 232 0.02 4.86 -11.25
C ILE A 232 1.38 5.13 -11.88
N LEU A 233 1.46 5.17 -13.22
CA LEU A 233 2.69 5.51 -13.93
C LEU A 233 2.97 7.02 -13.97
N GLY A 234 2.02 7.86 -13.55
CA GLY A 234 2.12 9.31 -13.63
C GLY A 234 2.17 9.82 -15.06
N VAL A 235 1.44 9.17 -15.97
CA VAL A 235 1.32 9.54 -17.39
C VAL A 235 -0.13 9.92 -17.71
N SER A 236 -0.33 10.59 -18.85
CA SER A 236 -1.66 10.90 -19.35
C SER A 236 -2.38 9.65 -19.86
N GLU A 237 -3.71 9.66 -19.88
CA GLU A 237 -4.55 8.54 -20.36
C GLU A 237 -4.32 8.24 -21.85
N ASP A 238 -3.93 9.26 -22.61
CA ASP A 238 -3.59 9.21 -24.03
C ASP A 238 -2.07 9.02 -24.28
N ALA A 239 -1.28 8.74 -23.23
CA ALA A 239 0.17 8.61 -23.35
C ALA A 239 0.57 7.53 -24.37
N SER A 240 1.59 7.86 -25.16
CA SER A 240 2.18 6.94 -26.13
C SER A 240 2.92 5.80 -25.42
N PHE A 241 3.10 4.67 -26.12
CA PHE A 241 3.85 3.53 -25.60
C PHE A 241 5.28 3.92 -25.15
N THR A 242 5.92 4.85 -25.87
CA THR A 242 7.24 5.37 -25.53
C THR A 242 7.24 6.12 -24.19
N GLU A 243 6.20 6.90 -23.91
CA GLU A 243 6.03 7.64 -22.65
C GLU A 243 5.75 6.71 -21.48
N ILE A 244 4.88 5.72 -21.68
CA ILE A 244 4.58 4.65 -20.71
C ILE A 244 5.87 3.92 -20.32
N LYS A 245 6.67 3.50 -21.31
CA LYS A 245 7.94 2.78 -21.10
C LYS A 245 8.98 3.65 -20.38
N LYS A 246 9.02 4.95 -20.68
CA LYS A 246 9.91 5.91 -20.00
C LYS A 246 9.53 6.11 -18.54
N ALA A 247 8.24 6.28 -18.26
CA ALA A 247 7.70 6.42 -16.91
C ALA A 247 7.95 5.16 -16.07
N TYR A 248 7.68 3.99 -16.64
CA TYR A 248 7.98 2.69 -16.03
C TYR A 248 9.45 2.60 -15.60
N ARG A 249 10.41 2.85 -16.50
CA ARG A 249 11.85 2.79 -16.19
C ARG A 249 12.27 3.75 -15.08
N LYS A 250 11.69 4.95 -15.06
CA LYS A 250 11.96 5.95 -14.01
C LYS A 250 11.47 5.44 -12.65
N LEU A 251 10.23 4.98 -12.59
CA LEU A 251 9.61 4.50 -11.36
C LEU A 251 10.27 3.19 -10.87
N ALA A 252 10.61 2.28 -11.77
CA ALA A 252 11.32 1.05 -11.44
C ALA A 252 12.70 1.35 -10.81
N LYS A 253 13.44 2.34 -11.32
CA LYS A 253 14.70 2.78 -10.71
C LYS A 253 14.48 3.46 -9.35
N GLU A 254 13.36 4.15 -9.18
CA GLU A 254 13.03 4.87 -7.95
C GLU A 254 12.69 3.90 -6.82
N TYR A 255 11.81 2.93 -7.08
CA TYR A 255 11.26 1.99 -6.12
C TYR A 255 11.94 0.61 -6.12
N HIS A 256 13.12 0.47 -6.73
CA HIS A 256 13.86 -0.80 -6.70
C HIS A 256 14.21 -1.18 -5.26
N PRO A 257 13.86 -2.39 -4.77
CA PRO A 257 14.08 -2.78 -3.37
C PRO A 257 15.56 -2.66 -2.95
N ASP A 258 16.49 -2.85 -3.89
CA ASP A 258 17.93 -2.70 -3.64
C ASP A 258 18.32 -1.32 -3.11
N LYS A 259 17.61 -0.27 -3.51
CA LYS A 259 17.87 1.10 -3.08
C LYS A 259 17.50 1.34 -1.61
N TYR A 260 16.73 0.43 -1.03
CA TYR A 260 16.20 0.53 0.33
C TYR A 260 16.78 -0.55 1.27
N ARG A 261 17.77 -1.34 0.83
CA ARG A 261 18.39 -2.42 1.62
C ARG A 261 18.92 -1.94 2.98
N ASP A 262 19.45 -0.72 3.04
CA ASP A 262 19.99 -0.11 4.26
C ASP A 262 18.93 0.71 5.06
N LYS A 263 17.66 0.64 4.66
CA LYS A 263 16.55 1.36 5.32
C LYS A 263 15.77 0.42 6.24
N PRO A 264 15.00 0.96 7.21
CA PRO A 264 14.11 0.14 8.04
C PRO A 264 13.21 -0.75 7.17
N LYS A 265 12.88 -1.96 7.64
CA LYS A 265 12.08 -2.96 6.89
C LYS A 265 10.82 -2.37 6.24
N SER A 266 10.15 -1.43 6.90
CA SER A 266 8.98 -0.72 6.36
C SER A 266 9.22 0.00 5.03
N TYR A 267 10.44 0.48 4.77
CA TYR A 267 10.81 1.12 3.51
C TYR A 267 11.07 0.11 2.40
N ILE A 268 11.63 -1.05 2.74
CA ILE A 268 11.81 -2.16 1.81
C ILE A 268 10.43 -2.68 1.38
N GLU A 269 9.52 -2.87 2.34
CA GLU A 269 8.13 -3.26 2.09
C GLU A 269 7.43 -2.24 1.19
N MET A 270 7.53 -0.94 1.50
CA MET A 270 6.95 0.12 0.68
C MET A 270 7.49 0.11 -0.76
N ALA A 271 8.80 -0.07 -0.93
CA ALA A 271 9.43 -0.14 -2.25
C ALA A 271 8.95 -1.36 -3.05
N GLN A 272 8.87 -2.54 -2.42
CA GLN A 272 8.34 -3.77 -3.04
C GLN A 272 6.88 -3.59 -3.49
N ASN A 273 6.03 -3.00 -2.63
CA ASN A 273 4.63 -2.74 -2.97
C ASN A 273 4.50 -1.80 -4.16
N LYS A 274 5.27 -0.70 -4.14
CA LYS A 274 5.27 0.28 -5.23
C LYS A 274 5.76 -0.34 -6.53
N MET A 275 6.82 -1.14 -6.49
CA MET A 275 7.32 -1.86 -7.66
C MET A 275 6.26 -2.79 -8.26
N SER A 276 5.54 -3.55 -7.42
CA SER A 276 4.46 -4.42 -7.88
C SER A 276 3.36 -3.61 -8.60
N GLU A 277 2.95 -2.46 -8.06
CA GLU A 277 1.99 -1.57 -8.72
C GLU A 277 2.46 -1.10 -10.10
N ILE A 278 3.73 -0.66 -10.17
CA ILE A 278 4.35 -0.13 -11.39
C ILE A 278 4.39 -1.20 -12.48
N ASN A 279 4.75 -2.44 -12.13
CA ASN A 279 4.81 -3.56 -13.07
C ASN A 279 3.42 -3.88 -13.63
N VAL A 280 2.41 -4.00 -12.78
CA VAL A 280 1.03 -4.32 -13.22
C VAL A 280 0.46 -3.22 -14.12
N ALA A 281 0.66 -1.95 -13.75
CA ALA A 281 0.20 -0.82 -14.56
C ALA A 281 0.89 -0.80 -15.94
N TYR A 282 2.20 -1.06 -15.98
CA TYR A 282 2.95 -1.15 -17.23
C TYR A 282 2.46 -2.31 -18.11
N GLU A 283 2.31 -3.52 -17.58
CA GLU A 283 1.85 -4.68 -18.35
C GLU A 283 0.47 -4.47 -18.98
N TYR A 284 -0.46 -3.84 -18.24
CA TYR A 284 -1.80 -3.57 -18.76
C TYR A 284 -1.77 -2.54 -19.90
N LEU A 285 -1.08 -1.41 -19.69
CA LEU A 285 -0.98 -0.35 -20.70
C LEU A 285 -0.15 -0.79 -21.91
N GLU A 286 0.88 -1.62 -21.71
CA GLU A 286 1.65 -2.25 -22.79
C GLU A 286 0.77 -3.18 -23.63
N LYS A 287 -0.08 -4.01 -23.02
CA LYS A 287 -1.00 -4.88 -23.79
C LYS A 287 -2.02 -4.10 -24.61
N LEU A 288 -2.47 -2.94 -24.11
CA LEU A 288 -3.39 -2.06 -24.83
C LEU A 288 -2.72 -1.32 -25.98
N LYS A 289 -1.57 -0.66 -25.71
CA LYS A 289 -0.89 0.23 -26.67
C LYS A 289 0.15 -0.45 -27.54
N GLY A 290 0.68 -1.59 -27.11
CA GLY A 290 1.65 -2.39 -27.86
C GLY A 290 1.04 -3.18 -29.03
N LYS A 291 -0.30 -3.24 -29.14
CA LYS A 291 -1.00 -3.79 -30.31
C LYS A 291 -1.33 -2.75 -31.39
N GLU A 292 -1.17 -1.46 -31.08
CA GLU A 292 -1.47 -0.35 -32.02
C GLU A 292 -0.24 0.06 -32.87
N ASN A 293 0.93 -0.56 -32.66
CA ASN A 293 2.15 -0.39 -33.46
C ASN A 293 2.62 -1.71 -34.04
#